data_AF-A0A2V2W687-F1
#
_entry.id   AF-A0A2V2W687-F1
#
_cell.length_a   1.000
_cell.length_b   1.000
_cell.length_c   1.000
_cell.angle_alpha   90.00
_cell.angle_beta   90.00
_cell.angle_gamma   90.00
#
_symmetry.space_group_name_H-M   'P 1'
#
loop_
_entity.id
_entity.type
_entity.pdbx_description
1 polymer ?
#
loop_
_entity_poly.entity_id
_entity_poly.type
_entity_poly.pdbx_seq_one_letter_code
_entity_poly.pdbx_strand_id
1 'polypeptide(L)'
;METFVQEPDAYVQDQRHLRIIFNLTEYQVYKLHHEGVFSLEQWRDYEGKDTVTLIARGKLNAALTQIVKVERREAEMKFTISTTIVDVLFKGGVRVKEKKLNDFLTMELGGRGVVATNRDVLLEEFFKDPTRYIRDKGALEEMQMTDAYARMERAVRVK
;
A
#
# COMPACT_ATOMS: atom_id res chain seq x y z
N MET A 1 29.82 9.82 27.75
CA MET A 1 30.06 10.27 26.36
C MET A 1 29.04 11.32 25.89
N GLU A 2 27.92 11.55 26.59
CA GLU A 2 27.00 12.69 26.29
C GLU A 2 27.70 14.04 26.28
N THR A 3 28.65 14.23 27.20
CA THR A 3 29.41 15.47 27.37
C THR A 3 30.25 15.87 26.15
N PHE A 4 30.66 14.91 25.32
CA PHE A 4 31.43 15.20 24.10
C PHE A 4 30.58 15.86 23.01
N VAL A 5 29.29 15.54 22.92
CA VAL A 5 28.39 16.14 21.92
C VAL A 5 28.10 17.60 22.25
N GLN A 6 28.04 17.92 23.55
CA GLN A 6 27.80 19.27 24.07
C GLN A 6 29.05 20.15 23.96
N GLU A 7 30.21 19.64 24.39
CA GLU A 7 31.46 20.42 24.45
C GLU A 7 32.67 19.64 23.88
N PRO A 8 32.72 19.41 22.56
CA PRO A 8 33.78 18.60 21.93
C PRO A 8 35.18 19.22 22.06
N ASP A 9 35.27 20.55 22.08
CA ASP A 9 36.53 21.30 22.26
C ASP A 9 37.17 21.08 23.65
N ALA A 10 36.37 20.70 24.66
CA ALA A 10 36.88 20.36 25.99
C ALA A 10 37.69 19.05 25.98
N TYR A 11 37.51 18.21 24.96
CA TYR A 11 38.14 16.89 24.84
C TYR A 11 39.18 16.81 23.72
N VAL A 12 38.99 17.55 22.61
CA VAL A 12 39.89 17.51 21.45
C VAL A 12 40.26 18.93 21.04
N GLN A 13 41.51 19.33 21.31
CA GLN A 13 42.01 20.68 21.00
C GLN A 13 42.34 20.88 19.51
N ASP A 14 42.73 19.82 18.78
CA ASP A 14 43.05 19.93 17.35
C ASP A 14 41.77 19.95 16.51
N GLN A 15 41.47 21.13 15.96
CA GLN A 15 40.32 21.40 15.12
C GLN A 15 40.24 20.51 13.86
N ARG A 16 41.37 20.00 13.36
CA ARG A 16 41.36 19.06 12.22
C ARG A 16 40.78 17.70 12.63
N HIS A 17 41.06 17.24 13.85
CA HIS A 17 40.52 15.98 14.35
C HIS A 17 39.01 16.09 14.60
N LEU A 18 38.54 17.20 15.18
CA LEU A 18 37.11 17.47 15.33
C LEU A 18 36.38 17.48 13.99
N ARG A 19 36.97 18.13 12.97
CA ARG A 19 36.41 18.12 11.62
C ARG A 19 36.28 16.70 11.08
N ILE A 20 37.27 15.84 11.29
CA ILE A 20 37.20 14.44 10.84
C ILE A 20 36.08 13.70 11.59
N ILE A 21 36.05 13.82 12.93
CA ILE A 21 35.04 13.17 13.78
C ILE A 21 33.63 13.57 13.37
N PHE A 22 33.37 14.87 13.18
CA PHE A 22 32.07 15.36 12.76
C PHE A 22 31.66 14.88 11.36
N ASN A 23 32.61 14.50 10.50
CA ASN A 23 32.29 13.96 9.19
C ASN A 23 32.06 12.43 9.19
N LEU A 24 32.35 11.73 10.30
CA LEU A 24 32.11 10.29 10.40
C LEU A 24 30.60 9.98 10.42
N THR A 25 30.20 8.93 9.71
CA THR A 25 28.80 8.50 9.69
C THR A 25 28.36 8.04 11.08
N GLU A 26 29.24 7.33 11.78
CA GLU A 26 29.02 6.78 13.12
C GLU A 26 28.76 7.89 14.13
N TYR A 27 29.54 8.97 14.07
CA TYR A 27 29.33 10.13 14.94
C TYR A 27 28.01 10.84 14.64
N GLN A 28 27.65 10.99 13.35
CA GLN A 28 26.39 11.61 12.97
C GLN A 28 25.17 10.82 13.47
N VAL A 29 25.22 9.47 13.39
CA VAL A 29 24.18 8.61 13.95
C VAL A 29 24.17 8.66 15.49
N TYR A 30 25.34 8.68 16.12
CA TYR A 30 25.45 8.83 17.57
C TYR A 30 24.88 10.18 18.06
N LYS A 31 25.19 11.27 17.36
CA LYS A 31 24.66 12.62 17.65
C LYS A 31 23.13 12.65 17.57
N LEU A 32 22.55 12.01 16.56
CA LEU A 32 21.09 11.90 16.40
C LEU A 32 20.40 11.27 17.61
N HIS A 33 21.02 10.26 18.25
CA HIS A 33 20.49 9.65 19.47
C HIS A 33 20.38 10.67 20.63
N HIS A 34 21.33 11.60 20.72
CA HIS A 34 21.33 12.68 21.71
C HIS A 34 20.39 13.84 21.33
N GLU A 35 20.04 13.94 20.05
CA GLU A 35 19.01 14.86 19.53
C GLU A 35 17.59 14.25 19.60
N GLY A 36 17.43 13.08 20.21
CA GLY A 36 16.13 12.44 20.42
C GLY A 36 15.66 11.56 19.25
N VAL A 37 16.52 11.26 18.29
CA VAL A 37 16.21 10.38 17.14
C VAL A 37 16.76 8.98 17.41
N PHE A 38 15.87 8.07 17.84
CA PHE A 38 16.22 6.70 18.24
C PHE A 38 15.81 5.64 17.20
N SER A 39 15.02 6.03 16.19
CA SER A 39 14.45 5.11 15.21
C SER A 39 14.36 5.74 13.82
N LEU A 40 14.24 4.89 12.79
CA LEU A 40 14.03 5.34 11.41
C LEU A 40 12.66 6.01 11.22
N GLU A 41 11.67 5.66 12.04
CA GLU A 41 10.37 6.34 12.03
C GLU A 41 10.51 7.78 12.53
N GLN A 42 11.20 8.00 13.66
CA GLN A 42 11.48 9.36 14.13
C GLN A 42 12.36 10.14 13.14
N TRP A 43 13.32 9.47 12.50
CA TRP A 43 14.10 10.08 11.41
C TRP A 43 13.21 10.55 10.26
N ARG A 44 12.12 9.85 9.93
CA ARG A 44 11.20 10.26 8.85
C ARG A 44 10.65 11.67 9.10
N ASP A 45 10.35 11.99 10.36
CA ASP A 45 9.68 13.23 10.74
C ASP A 45 10.65 14.25 11.39
N TYR A 46 11.94 13.90 11.49
CA TYR A 46 12.98 14.77 12.04
C TYR A 46 13.23 16.00 11.16
N GLU A 47 13.17 17.19 11.77
CA GLU A 47 13.37 18.47 11.08
C GLU A 47 14.86 18.77 10.81
N GLY A 48 15.75 18.44 11.74
CA GLY A 48 17.19 18.76 11.70
C GLY A 48 18.04 17.93 10.71
N LYS A 49 17.44 17.40 9.64
CA LYS A 49 18.12 16.53 8.64
C LYS A 49 19.21 17.24 7.85
N ASP A 50 19.14 18.56 7.76
CA ASP A 50 20.12 19.44 7.14
C ASP A 50 21.41 19.57 7.98
N THR A 51 21.32 19.35 9.29
CA THR A 51 22.49 19.33 10.19
C THR A 51 23.35 18.06 10.05
N VAL A 52 22.78 17.01 9.45
CA VAL A 52 23.43 15.72 9.24
C VAL A 52 24.21 15.73 7.94
N THR A 53 25.42 15.15 7.94
CA THR A 53 26.21 15.04 6.71
C THR A 53 25.45 14.32 5.61
N LEU A 54 25.66 14.74 4.36
CA LEU A 54 24.97 14.19 3.19
C LEU A 54 25.10 12.67 3.09
N ILE A 55 26.26 12.12 3.47
CA ILE A 55 26.53 10.68 3.45
C ILE A 55 25.67 9.94 4.47
N ALA A 56 25.64 10.38 5.73
CA ALA A 56 24.85 9.75 6.78
C ALA A 56 23.35 9.86 6.49
N ARG A 57 22.90 11.04 6.05
CA ARG A 57 21.52 11.30 5.62
C ARG A 57 21.10 10.37 4.47
N GLY A 58 21.97 10.20 3.49
CA GLY A 58 21.75 9.30 2.34
C GLY A 58 21.55 7.84 2.78
N LYS A 59 22.37 7.36 3.71
CA LYS A 59 22.25 6.00 4.26
C LYS A 59 20.93 5.79 5.02
N LEU A 60 20.55 6.72 5.89
CA LEU A 60 19.29 6.64 6.65
C LEU A 60 18.07 6.67 5.72
N ASN A 61 18.07 7.54 4.70
CA ASN A 61 17.00 7.60 3.70
C ASN A 61 16.91 6.32 2.85
N ALA A 62 18.05 5.72 2.50
CA ALA A 62 18.08 4.45 1.79
C ALA A 62 17.49 3.31 2.64
N ALA A 63 17.85 3.24 3.92
CA ALA A 63 17.29 2.27 4.86
C ALA A 63 15.77 2.46 5.02
N LEU A 64 15.30 3.70 5.21
CA LEU A 64 13.87 4.00 5.32
C LEU A 64 13.10 3.60 4.04
N THR A 65 13.67 3.88 2.87
CA THR A 65 13.07 3.50 1.57
C THR A 65 12.92 1.98 1.43
N GLN A 66 13.92 1.21 1.89
CA GLN A 66 13.84 -0.25 1.87
C GLN A 66 12.73 -0.77 2.78
N ILE A 67 12.58 -0.22 3.99
CA ILE A 67 11.53 -0.61 4.94
C ILE A 67 10.14 -0.35 4.34
N VAL A 68 9.89 0.87 3.83
CA VAL A 68 8.60 1.22 3.21
C VAL A 68 8.26 0.29 2.04
N LYS A 69 9.26 -0.11 1.25
CA LYS A 69 9.07 -1.06 0.14
C LYS A 69 8.71 -2.47 0.65
N VAL A 70 9.29 -2.91 1.75
CA VAL A 70 8.98 -4.21 2.37
C VAL A 70 7.57 -4.19 2.95
N GLU A 71 7.22 -3.17 3.75
CA GLU A 71 5.89 -3.01 4.33
C GLU A 71 4.80 -2.99 3.26
N ARG A 72 5.03 -2.26 2.17
CA ARG A 72 4.10 -2.24 1.02
C ARG A 72 3.92 -3.64 0.43
N ARG A 73 5.00 -4.38 0.21
CA ARG A 73 4.93 -5.76 -0.30
C ARG A 73 4.19 -6.67 0.66
N GLU A 74 4.42 -6.55 1.96
CA GLU A 74 3.70 -7.32 2.97
C GLU A 74 2.21 -6.99 2.99
N ALA A 75 1.84 -5.72 2.88
CA ALA A 75 0.44 -5.29 2.77
C ALA A 75 -0.22 -5.83 1.50
N GLU A 76 0.46 -5.74 0.35
CA GLU A 76 0.00 -6.31 -0.93
C GLU A 76 -0.16 -7.84 -0.85
N MET A 77 0.78 -8.55 -0.23
CA MET A 77 0.69 -9.99 0.00
C MET A 77 -0.46 -10.35 0.94
N LYS A 78 -0.60 -9.65 2.07
CA LYS A 78 -1.71 -9.85 3.02
C LYS A 78 -3.07 -9.64 2.35
N PHE A 79 -3.20 -8.60 1.53
CA PHE A 79 -4.41 -8.34 0.76
C PHE A 79 -4.69 -9.50 -0.23
N THR A 80 -3.70 -9.89 -1.04
CA THR A 80 -3.83 -10.95 -2.04
C THR A 80 -4.16 -12.32 -1.43
N ILE A 81 -3.52 -12.67 -0.31
CA ILE A 81 -3.79 -13.90 0.42
C ILE A 81 -5.21 -13.86 1.00
N SER A 82 -5.62 -12.72 1.59
CA SER A 82 -6.97 -12.58 2.13
C SER A 82 -8.05 -12.70 1.05
N THR A 83 -7.86 -12.07 -0.11
CA THR A 83 -8.80 -12.22 -1.24
C THR A 83 -8.84 -13.65 -1.75
N THR A 84 -7.68 -14.29 -1.93
CA THR A 84 -7.59 -15.67 -2.44
C THR A 84 -8.21 -16.68 -1.46
N ILE A 85 -7.91 -16.59 -0.16
CA ILE A 85 -8.47 -17.49 0.86
C ILE A 85 -9.99 -17.31 0.94
N VAL A 86 -10.47 -16.07 0.93
CA VAL A 86 -11.90 -15.79 0.89
C VAL A 86 -12.53 -16.40 -0.37
N ASP A 87 -11.94 -16.22 -1.54
CA ASP A 87 -12.49 -16.75 -2.80
C ASP A 87 -12.54 -18.29 -2.81
N VAL A 88 -11.51 -18.95 -2.27
CA VAL A 88 -11.44 -20.42 -2.15
C VAL A 88 -12.42 -20.95 -1.09
N LEU A 89 -12.43 -20.37 0.11
CA LEU A 89 -13.27 -20.85 1.22
C LEU A 89 -14.76 -20.64 0.94
N PHE A 90 -15.12 -19.53 0.31
CA PHE A 90 -16.51 -19.23 -0.01
C PHE A 90 -16.93 -19.74 -1.39
N LYS A 91 -16.05 -20.44 -2.13
CA LYS A 91 -16.28 -20.87 -3.53
C LYS A 91 -16.94 -19.75 -4.37
N GLY A 92 -16.57 -18.49 -4.13
CA GLY A 92 -17.25 -17.30 -4.66
C GLY A 92 -18.70 -17.06 -4.20
N GLY A 93 -19.47 -18.06 -3.75
CA GLY A 93 -20.91 -17.94 -3.52
C GLY A 93 -21.36 -16.91 -2.47
N VAL A 94 -20.65 -16.79 -1.34
CA VAL A 94 -21.12 -15.96 -0.22
C VAL A 94 -20.89 -14.45 -0.43
N ARG A 95 -19.81 -14.04 -1.12
CA ARG A 95 -19.54 -12.62 -1.41
C ARG A 95 -20.01 -12.15 -2.79
N VAL A 96 -20.36 -13.05 -3.71
CA VAL A 96 -20.84 -12.66 -5.03
C VAL A 96 -22.17 -11.93 -4.95
N LYS A 97 -23.08 -12.31 -4.03
CA LYS A 97 -24.37 -11.64 -3.85
C LYS A 97 -24.21 -10.18 -3.38
N GLU A 98 -23.23 -9.94 -2.50
CA GLU A 98 -22.95 -8.61 -1.93
C GLU A 98 -22.03 -7.74 -2.81
N LYS A 99 -21.50 -8.28 -3.92
CA LYS A 99 -20.63 -7.53 -4.83
C LYS A 99 -21.45 -6.56 -5.69
N LYS A 100 -20.92 -5.34 -5.88
CA LYS A 100 -21.53 -4.32 -6.75
C LYS A 100 -21.33 -4.65 -8.22
N LEU A 101 -22.33 -4.35 -9.05
CA LEU A 101 -22.34 -4.59 -10.49
C LEU A 101 -21.17 -3.90 -11.17
N ASN A 102 -20.95 -2.60 -10.94
CA ASN A 102 -19.84 -1.88 -11.58
C ASN A 102 -18.45 -2.43 -11.18
N ASP A 103 -18.29 -2.92 -9.96
CA ASP A 103 -17.03 -3.53 -9.52
C ASP A 103 -16.79 -4.86 -10.27
N PHE A 104 -17.86 -5.65 -10.49
CA PHE A 104 -17.81 -6.85 -11.32
C PHE A 104 -17.50 -6.52 -12.79
N LEU A 105 -18.20 -5.56 -13.39
CA LEU A 105 -17.98 -5.16 -14.78
C LEU A 105 -16.54 -4.68 -15.00
N THR A 106 -16.00 -3.90 -14.05
CA THR A 106 -14.62 -3.41 -14.09
C THR A 106 -13.61 -4.55 -14.01
N MET A 107 -13.80 -5.45 -13.05
CA MET A 107 -12.80 -6.49 -12.73
C MET A 107 -12.82 -7.67 -13.71
N GLU A 108 -14.01 -8.09 -14.16
CA GLU A 108 -14.19 -9.33 -14.95
C GLU A 108 -14.49 -9.06 -16.43
N LEU A 109 -15.03 -7.87 -16.74
CA LEU A 109 -15.50 -7.52 -18.10
C LEU A 109 -14.79 -6.28 -18.66
N GLY A 110 -13.67 -5.88 -18.06
CA GLY A 110 -12.82 -4.79 -18.53
C GLY A 110 -13.49 -3.41 -18.52
N GLY A 111 -14.51 -3.22 -17.67
CA GLY A 111 -15.25 -1.96 -17.54
C GLY A 111 -16.38 -1.79 -18.56
N ARG A 112 -16.65 -2.77 -19.41
CA ARG A 112 -17.79 -2.71 -20.35
C ARG A 112 -19.12 -2.64 -19.59
N GLY A 113 -19.99 -1.71 -19.98
CA GLY A 113 -21.31 -1.51 -19.36
C GLY A 113 -21.29 -0.74 -18.03
N VAL A 114 -20.13 -0.26 -17.57
CA VAL A 114 -20.04 0.56 -16.35
C VAL A 114 -20.74 1.90 -16.56
N VAL A 115 -21.75 2.17 -15.75
CA VAL A 115 -22.49 3.44 -15.75
C VAL A 115 -22.66 3.95 -14.32
N ALA A 116 -22.67 5.28 -14.15
CA ALA A 116 -22.75 5.88 -12.82
C ALA A 116 -23.99 5.45 -12.02
N THR A 117 -25.11 5.17 -12.71
CA THR A 117 -26.37 4.73 -12.11
C THR A 117 -26.33 3.33 -11.49
N ASN A 118 -25.36 2.49 -11.90
CA ASN A 118 -25.25 1.10 -11.46
C ASN A 118 -24.22 0.92 -10.33
N ARG A 119 -23.70 2.02 -9.77
CA ARG A 119 -22.62 1.99 -8.78
C ARG A 119 -22.98 1.21 -7.51
N ASP A 120 -24.23 1.28 -7.08
CA ASP A 120 -24.70 0.65 -5.85
C ASP A 120 -25.62 -0.56 -6.10
N VAL A 121 -25.73 -1.00 -7.35
CA VAL A 121 -26.52 -2.18 -7.71
C VAL A 121 -25.76 -3.43 -7.30
N LEU A 122 -26.36 -4.29 -6.49
CA LEU A 122 -25.79 -5.59 -6.14
C LEU A 122 -25.95 -6.60 -7.29
N LEU A 123 -25.02 -7.53 -7.43
CA LEU A 123 -25.11 -8.59 -8.45
C LEU A 123 -26.38 -9.42 -8.29
N GLU A 124 -26.82 -9.72 -7.06
CA GLU A 124 -28.07 -10.45 -6.83
C GLU A 124 -29.28 -9.71 -7.42
N GLU A 125 -29.32 -8.38 -7.33
CA GLU A 125 -30.40 -7.58 -7.90
C GLU A 125 -30.29 -7.50 -9.43
N PHE A 126 -29.07 -7.36 -9.95
CA PHE A 126 -28.79 -7.36 -11.37
C PHE A 126 -29.26 -8.65 -12.06
N PHE A 127 -28.94 -9.82 -11.50
CA PHE A 127 -29.27 -11.11 -12.12
C PHE A 127 -30.77 -11.48 -12.08
N LYS A 128 -31.61 -10.73 -11.35
CA LYS A 128 -33.07 -10.86 -11.43
C LYS A 128 -33.62 -10.33 -12.76
N ASP A 129 -33.08 -9.21 -13.22
CA ASP A 129 -33.44 -8.60 -14.51
C ASP A 129 -32.27 -7.78 -15.10
N PRO A 130 -31.35 -8.42 -15.82
CA PRO A 130 -30.18 -7.75 -16.40
C PRO A 130 -30.52 -6.64 -17.39
N THR A 131 -31.66 -6.76 -18.09
CA THR A 131 -32.09 -5.82 -19.13
C THR A 131 -32.48 -4.45 -18.57
N ARG A 132 -32.83 -4.39 -17.28
CA ARG A 132 -33.09 -3.15 -16.55
C ARG A 132 -31.83 -2.30 -16.37
N TYR A 133 -30.67 -2.93 -16.25
CA TYR A 133 -29.41 -2.28 -15.88
C TYR A 133 -28.45 -2.11 -17.06
N ILE A 134 -28.49 -3.01 -18.04
CA ILE A 134 -27.73 -2.93 -19.29
C ILE A 134 -28.73 -2.81 -20.44
N ARG A 135 -28.95 -1.57 -20.90
CA ARG A 135 -29.91 -1.26 -21.98
C ARG A 135 -29.38 -1.61 -23.36
N ASP A 136 -28.06 -1.62 -23.52
CA ASP A 136 -27.43 -2.05 -24.76
C ASP A 136 -27.54 -3.56 -24.88
N LYS A 137 -28.41 -4.01 -25.80
CA LYS A 137 -28.67 -5.42 -26.04
C LYS A 137 -27.43 -6.16 -26.55
N GLY A 138 -26.63 -5.53 -27.40
CA GLY A 138 -25.40 -6.14 -27.93
C GLY A 138 -24.37 -6.33 -26.82
N ALA A 139 -24.17 -5.30 -26.00
CA ALA A 139 -23.27 -5.40 -24.85
C ALA A 139 -23.72 -6.48 -23.85
N LEU A 140 -25.03 -6.60 -23.59
CA LEU A 140 -25.56 -7.63 -22.70
C LEU A 140 -25.36 -9.04 -23.27
N GLU A 141 -25.61 -9.25 -24.56
CA GLU A 141 -25.39 -10.54 -25.24
C GLU A 141 -23.90 -10.93 -25.22
N GLU A 142 -23.00 -9.99 -25.49
CA GLU A 142 -21.55 -10.21 -25.39
C GLU A 142 -21.11 -10.56 -23.96
N MET A 143 -21.67 -9.89 -22.96
CA MET A 143 -21.41 -10.20 -21.55
C MET A 143 -21.89 -11.60 -21.18
N GLN A 144 -23.08 -12.00 -21.64
CA GLN A 144 -23.68 -13.31 -21.36
C GLN A 144 -22.88 -14.47 -21.95
N MET A 145 -22.12 -14.24 -23.03
CA MET A 145 -21.22 -15.24 -23.62
C MET A 145 -19.94 -15.49 -22.81
N THR A 146 -19.67 -14.70 -21.75
CA THR A 146 -18.44 -14.85 -20.96
C THR A 146 -18.56 -15.91 -19.86
N ASP A 147 -17.48 -16.67 -19.65
CA ASP A 147 -17.39 -17.61 -18.52
C ASP A 147 -17.56 -16.92 -17.16
N ALA A 148 -17.12 -15.66 -17.03
CA ALA A 148 -17.29 -14.88 -15.82
C ALA A 148 -18.77 -14.66 -15.50
N TYR A 149 -19.59 -14.30 -16.48
CA TYR A 149 -21.05 -14.14 -16.31
C TYR A 149 -21.69 -15.46 -15.87
N ALA A 150 -21.38 -16.57 -16.54
CA ALA A 150 -21.94 -17.89 -16.22
C ALA A 150 -21.57 -18.37 -14.80
N ARG A 151 -20.35 -18.13 -14.35
CA ARG A 151 -19.91 -18.45 -12.97
C ARG A 151 -20.69 -17.64 -11.93
N MET A 152 -20.85 -16.34 -12.16
CA MET A 152 -21.54 -15.45 -11.23
C MET A 152 -23.05 -15.72 -11.18
N GLU A 153 -23.68 -15.96 -12.32
CA GLU A 153 -25.10 -16.31 -12.37
C GLU A 153 -25.39 -17.59 -11.58
N ARG A 154 -24.54 -18.62 -11.72
CA ARG A 154 -24.64 -19.85 -10.92
C ARG A 154 -24.46 -19.56 -9.43
N ALA A 155 -23.47 -18.76 -9.06
CA ALA A 155 -23.20 -18.41 -7.66
C ALA A 155 -24.36 -17.65 -7.00
N VAL A 156 -25.06 -16.78 -7.75
CA VAL A 156 -26.25 -16.08 -7.25
C VAL A 156 -27.48 -16.99 -7.16
N ARG A 157 -27.67 -17.89 -8.14
CA ARG A 157 -28.88 -18.73 -8.25
C ARG A 157 -28.86 -20.02 -7.42
N VAL A 158 -27.71 -20.46 -6.91
CA VAL A 158 -27.67 -21.59 -5.98
C VAL A 158 -28.27 -21.14 -4.64
N LYS A 159 -29.39 -21.78 -4.28
CA LYS A 159 -30.16 -21.57 -3.05
C LYS A 159 -29.91 -22.73 -2.09
#